data_AF-A0AAV1X644-F1
#
_entry.id   AF-A0AAV1X644-F1
#
_cell.length_a   1.000
_cell.length_b   1.000
_cell.length_c   1.000
_cell.angle_alpha   90.00
_cell.angle_beta   90.00
_cell.angle_gamma   90.00
#
_symmetry.space_group_name_H-M   'P 1'
#
loop_
_entity.id
_entity.type
_entity.pdbx_description
1 polymer ?
#
loop_
_entity_poly.entity_id
_entity_poly.type
_entity_poly.pdbx_seq_one_letter_code
_entity_poly.pdbx_strand_id
1 'polypeptide(L)'
;MDKNARVVSIDGYEDVPQNDEQSLKKAVSYQPVSVAIEAGGRAFQLYDSGVFTGICGTELDHGVAVVGYGTEDGKDYWLVRNSWGPEWGENGYIKLERNINSTDTGKCGIAMEPSYPTKNGVNPPKPAPSPPTPVAPSSNVCDEYYSCSAGTTCCCLFEYESLCFGWGCCPVEAATCCDDRSSCCPPEYPVCDVNGGTCLLSKENPFGIKALRRTPATSTLPQRKAAMKTKLV
;
A
#
# COMPACT_ATOMS: atom_id res chain seq x y z
N MET A 1 1.24 -18.56 -8.54
CA MET A 1 2.08 -17.38 -8.25
C MET A 1 3.49 -17.72 -8.68
N ASP A 2 3.95 -17.16 -9.79
CA ASP A 2 5.26 -17.46 -10.37
C ASP A 2 6.39 -17.03 -9.42
N LYS A 3 7.23 -17.97 -9.04
CA LYS A 3 8.35 -17.77 -8.09
C LYS A 3 9.50 -16.90 -8.63
N ASN A 4 9.36 -16.32 -9.83
CA ASN A 4 10.41 -15.58 -10.54
C ASN A 4 10.02 -14.14 -10.92
N ALA A 5 8.97 -13.56 -10.35
CA ALA A 5 8.63 -12.16 -10.59
C ALA A 5 9.61 -11.23 -9.85
N ARG A 6 10.43 -10.46 -10.58
CA ARG A 6 11.19 -9.33 -10.03
C ARG A 6 10.27 -8.11 -9.99
N VAL A 7 9.76 -7.79 -8.81
CA VAL A 7 8.83 -6.67 -8.60
C VAL A 7 9.56 -5.51 -7.92
N VAL A 8 9.38 -4.31 -8.46
CA VAL A 8 9.83 -3.05 -7.86
C VAL A 8 8.61 -2.40 -7.19
N SER A 9 8.76 -1.87 -5.97
CA SER A 9 7.72 -1.08 -5.32
C SER A 9 8.10 0.39 -5.23
N ILE A 10 7.09 1.24 -5.13
CA ILE A 10 7.18 2.66 -4.78
C ILE A 10 6.43 2.88 -3.48
N ASP A 11 6.81 3.89 -2.71
CA ASP A 11 6.15 4.23 -1.44
C ASP A 11 5.03 5.26 -1.65
N GLY A 12 5.08 5.99 -2.77
CA GLY A 12 4.05 6.94 -3.22
C GLY A 12 4.46 7.63 -4.52
N TYR A 13 3.83 8.76 -4.80
CA TYR A 13 4.21 9.70 -5.85
C TYR A 13 3.91 11.12 -5.38
N GLU A 14 4.55 12.11 -6.01
CA GLU A 14 4.32 13.53 -5.77
C GLU A 14 4.17 14.25 -7.11
N ASP A 15 3.24 15.19 -7.15
CA ASP A 15 3.09 16.13 -8.26
C ASP A 15 4.04 17.32 -8.05
N VAL A 16 4.73 17.71 -9.11
CA VAL A 16 5.50 18.94 -9.13
C VAL A 16 4.52 20.11 -9.31
N PRO A 17 4.76 21.29 -8.68
CA PRO A 17 3.95 22.48 -8.90
C PRO A 17 3.71 22.77 -10.39
N GLN A 18 2.43 22.89 -10.74
CA GLN A 18 1.97 23.13 -12.10
C GLN A 18 2.51 24.47 -12.63
N ASN A 19 2.90 24.48 -13.91
CA ASN A 19 3.40 25.64 -14.65
C ASN A 19 4.63 26.29 -14.02
N ASP A 20 5.49 25.50 -13.39
CA ASP A 20 6.73 25.97 -12.77
C ASP A 20 7.93 25.14 -13.25
N GLU A 21 8.56 25.62 -14.33
CA GLU A 21 9.78 25.01 -14.87
C GLU A 21 10.96 25.00 -13.87
N GLN A 22 10.97 25.88 -12.85
CA GLN A 22 12.02 25.86 -11.82
C GLN A 22 11.78 24.70 -10.85
N SER A 23 10.54 24.48 -10.43
CA SER A 23 10.17 23.32 -9.62
C SER A 23 10.38 22.01 -10.37
N LEU A 24 10.04 21.95 -11.66
CA LEU A 24 10.34 20.81 -12.52
C LEU A 24 11.85 20.57 -12.62
N LYS A 25 12.65 21.62 -12.82
CA LYS A 25 14.12 21.51 -12.90
C LYS A 25 14.70 20.95 -11.61
N LYS A 26 14.18 21.41 -10.47
CA LYS A 26 14.57 20.92 -9.16
C LYS A 26 14.25 19.45 -9.01
N ALA A 27 13.05 18.98 -9.40
CA ALA A 27 12.71 17.56 -9.32
C ALA A 27 13.60 16.69 -10.24
N VAL A 28 13.82 17.14 -11.48
CA VAL A 28 14.66 16.44 -12.47
C VAL A 28 16.12 16.29 -12.02
N SER A 29 16.63 17.20 -11.18
CA SER A 29 18.00 17.10 -10.67
C SER A 29 18.20 15.98 -9.65
N TYR A 30 17.11 15.47 -9.03
CA TYR A 30 17.16 14.32 -8.13
C TYR A 30 16.85 13.00 -8.86
N GLN A 31 15.92 13.00 -9.82
CA GLN A 31 15.45 11.79 -10.49
C GLN A 31 14.68 12.13 -11.78
N PRO A 32 14.47 11.14 -12.68
CA PRO A 32 13.56 11.33 -13.80
C PRO A 32 12.14 11.69 -13.36
N VAL A 33 11.47 12.55 -14.12
CA VAL A 33 10.11 13.03 -13.85
C VAL A 33 9.21 12.67 -15.03
N SER A 34 8.06 12.07 -14.74
CA SER A 34 7.02 11.82 -15.74
C SER A 34 6.29 13.12 -16.03
N VAL A 35 6.05 13.41 -17.31
CA VAL A 35 5.37 14.64 -17.76
C VAL A 35 4.42 14.32 -18.90
N ALA A 36 3.38 15.13 -19.04
CA ALA A 36 2.53 15.15 -20.23
C ALA A 36 2.93 16.31 -21.15
N ILE A 37 2.82 16.10 -22.46
CA ILE A 37 3.08 17.10 -23.51
C ILE A 37 2.05 16.99 -24.63
N GLU A 38 1.95 18.03 -25.46
CA GLU A 38 1.34 17.93 -26.78
C GLU A 38 2.38 17.45 -27.81
N ALA A 39 2.18 16.26 -28.37
CA ALA A 39 3.05 15.62 -29.35
C ALA A 39 2.36 15.37 -30.71
N GLY A 40 1.06 15.68 -30.84
CA GLY A 40 0.28 15.47 -32.07
C GLY A 40 0.71 16.34 -33.26
N GLY A 41 1.41 17.45 -33.03
CA GLY A 41 1.85 18.37 -34.08
C GLY A 41 2.89 17.77 -35.03
N ARG A 42 2.80 18.10 -36.34
CA ARG A 42 3.73 17.60 -37.37
C ARG A 42 5.20 17.94 -37.09
N ALA A 43 5.46 19.11 -36.49
CA ALA A 43 6.82 19.51 -36.11
C ALA A 43 7.42 18.53 -35.09
N PHE A 44 6.64 18.11 -34.08
CA PHE A 44 7.08 17.16 -33.08
C PHE A 44 7.27 15.76 -33.69
N GLN A 45 6.28 15.27 -34.46
CA GLN A 45 6.34 13.94 -35.06
C GLN A 45 7.57 13.73 -35.95
N LEU A 46 7.99 14.77 -36.69
CA LEU A 46 9.12 14.74 -37.63
C LEU A 46 10.44 15.23 -37.01
N TYR A 47 10.51 15.38 -35.69
CA TYR A 47 11.75 15.73 -35.01
C TYR A 47 12.84 14.67 -35.26
N ASP A 48 14.05 15.15 -35.54
CA ASP A 48 15.22 14.31 -35.83
C ASP A 48 16.38 14.65 -34.88
N SER A 49 16.75 15.93 -34.75
CA SER A 49 17.90 16.33 -33.94
C SER A 49 17.88 17.81 -33.52
N GLY A 50 18.72 18.14 -32.54
CA GLY A 50 18.95 19.49 -32.01
C GLY A 50 17.90 19.93 -30.98
N VAL A 51 18.02 21.16 -30.48
CA VAL A 51 17.00 21.73 -29.58
C VAL A 51 15.73 22.03 -30.36
N PHE A 52 14.65 21.31 -30.04
CA PHE A 52 13.34 21.47 -30.64
C PHE A 52 12.73 22.83 -30.26
N THR A 53 12.70 23.73 -31.23
CA THR A 53 12.01 25.02 -31.12
C THR A 53 10.74 25.10 -31.98
N GLY A 54 10.28 23.95 -32.51
CA GLY A 54 9.10 23.86 -33.39
C GLY A 54 7.80 24.30 -32.69
N ILE A 55 6.72 24.41 -33.47
CA ILE A 55 5.41 24.81 -32.94
C ILE A 55 4.70 23.59 -32.34
N CYS A 56 4.13 23.79 -31.15
CA CYS A 56 3.21 22.91 -30.43
C CYS A 56 2.36 23.79 -29.50
N GLY A 57 1.15 23.35 -29.19
CA GLY A 57 0.25 23.96 -28.22
C GLY A 57 0.40 23.36 -26.82
N THR A 58 -0.72 23.22 -26.12
CA THR A 58 -0.82 22.70 -24.74
C THR A 58 -1.99 21.73 -24.59
N GLU A 59 -2.51 21.17 -25.70
CA GLU A 59 -3.53 20.13 -25.66
C GLU A 59 -2.82 18.79 -25.39
N LEU A 60 -2.55 18.52 -24.09
CA LEU A 60 -1.76 17.37 -23.65
C LEU A 60 -2.35 16.05 -24.17
N ASP A 61 -1.56 15.30 -24.94
CA ASP A 61 -1.99 14.07 -25.61
C ASP A 61 -0.99 12.90 -25.45
N HIS A 62 0.18 13.15 -24.88
CA HIS A 62 1.27 12.17 -24.83
C HIS A 62 2.09 12.23 -23.53
N GLY A 63 2.37 11.06 -22.96
CA GLY A 63 3.17 10.90 -21.74
C GLY A 63 4.62 10.53 -22.03
N VAL A 64 5.57 11.26 -21.44
CA VAL A 64 7.02 11.08 -21.62
C VAL A 64 7.76 11.25 -20.28
N ALA A 65 9.09 11.08 -20.27
CA ALA A 65 9.89 11.27 -19.08
C ALA A 65 11.03 12.26 -19.32
N VAL A 66 11.12 13.29 -18.48
CA VAL A 66 12.28 14.18 -18.44
C VAL A 66 13.38 13.47 -17.65
N VAL A 67 14.53 13.27 -18.28
CA VAL A 67 15.68 12.54 -17.69
C VAL A 67 16.89 13.45 -17.43
N GLY A 68 16.79 14.72 -17.83
CA GLY A 68 17.84 15.71 -17.63
C GLY A 68 17.48 17.05 -18.25
N TYR A 69 18.41 17.98 -18.18
CA TYR A 69 18.33 19.31 -18.81
C TYR A 69 19.75 19.81 -19.12
N GLY A 70 19.86 20.77 -20.03
CA GLY A 70 21.14 21.36 -20.39
C GLY A 70 20.98 22.66 -21.18
N THR A 71 22.07 23.07 -21.78
CA THR A 71 22.14 24.21 -22.69
C THR A 71 22.99 23.80 -23.89
N GLU A 72 22.48 24.03 -25.10
CA GLU A 72 23.17 23.75 -26.36
C GLU A 72 23.02 25.00 -27.25
N ASP A 73 24.13 25.52 -27.77
CA ASP A 73 24.17 26.71 -28.63
C ASP A 73 23.39 27.92 -28.08
N GLY A 74 23.46 28.13 -26.76
CA GLY A 74 22.78 29.23 -26.07
C GLY A 74 21.28 29.01 -25.85
N LYS A 75 20.74 27.82 -26.16
CA LYS A 75 19.35 27.44 -25.88
C LYS A 75 19.28 26.42 -24.76
N ASP A 76 18.49 26.73 -23.75
CA ASP A 76 18.18 25.80 -22.68
C ASP A 76 17.23 24.72 -23.17
N TYR A 77 17.44 23.48 -22.74
CA TYR A 77 16.59 22.35 -23.11
C TYR A 77 16.32 21.39 -21.94
N TRP A 78 15.21 20.67 -22.05
CA TRP A 78 14.89 19.43 -21.36
C TRP A 78 15.35 18.25 -22.20
N LEU A 79 16.05 17.29 -21.61
CA LEU A 79 16.31 16.00 -22.24
C LEU A 79 15.15 15.06 -21.92
N VAL A 80 14.34 14.76 -22.93
CA VAL A 80 13.10 14.01 -22.78
C VAL A 80 13.23 12.66 -23.47
N ARG A 81 12.97 11.58 -22.74
CA ARG A 81 12.90 10.22 -23.26
C ARG A 81 11.51 9.96 -23.81
N ASN A 82 11.44 9.58 -25.08
CA ASN A 82 10.19 9.18 -25.73
C ASN A 82 10.04 7.65 -25.76
N SER A 83 8.90 7.17 -26.26
CA SER A 83 8.50 5.76 -26.34
C SER A 83 8.26 5.28 -27.78
N TRP A 84 8.68 6.04 -28.79
CA TRP A 84 8.49 5.72 -30.23
C TRP A 84 9.65 4.96 -30.87
N GLY A 85 10.53 4.37 -30.05
CA GLY A 85 11.69 3.61 -30.51
C GLY A 85 12.94 4.48 -30.73
N PRO A 86 14.11 3.84 -30.92
CA PRO A 86 15.39 4.54 -31.02
C PRO A 86 15.59 5.27 -32.36
N GLU A 87 14.86 4.89 -33.41
CA GLU A 87 14.96 5.50 -34.74
C GLU A 87 14.33 6.89 -34.81
N TRP A 88 13.57 7.30 -33.79
CA TRP A 88 12.94 8.61 -33.72
C TRP A 88 13.81 9.58 -32.92
N GLY A 89 14.00 10.80 -33.43
CA GLY A 89 14.79 11.82 -32.76
C GLY A 89 16.24 11.40 -32.51
N GLU A 90 16.82 11.89 -31.41
CA GLU A 90 18.18 11.57 -31.01
C GLU A 90 18.20 10.26 -30.21
N ASN A 91 18.20 9.11 -30.89
CA ASN A 91 18.17 7.78 -30.27
C ASN A 91 16.93 7.54 -29.37
N GLY A 92 15.76 8.04 -29.76
CA GLY A 92 14.53 7.97 -28.98
C GLY A 92 14.35 9.11 -27.96
N TYR A 93 15.20 10.14 -28.02
CA TYR A 93 15.13 11.31 -27.17
C TYR A 93 14.86 12.58 -27.98
N ILE A 94 14.35 13.61 -27.30
CA ILE A 94 14.21 14.97 -27.82
C ILE A 94 14.79 15.96 -26.82
N LYS A 95 15.51 16.96 -27.33
CA LYS A 95 15.91 18.14 -26.56
C LYS A 95 14.82 19.19 -26.70
N LEU A 96 13.90 19.27 -25.76
CA LEU A 96 12.78 20.21 -25.81
C LEU A 96 13.19 21.58 -25.26
N GLU A 97 12.97 22.66 -26.00
CA GLU A 97 13.30 24.02 -25.55
C GLU A 97 12.68 24.36 -24.18
N ARG A 98 13.48 24.99 -23.30
CA ARG A 98 13.14 25.31 -21.91
C ARG A 98 13.31 26.81 -21.66
N ASN A 99 12.68 27.34 -20.61
CA ASN A 99 12.80 28.74 -20.18
C ASN A 99 12.28 29.74 -21.23
N ILE A 100 11.13 29.46 -21.82
CA ILE A 100 10.52 30.32 -22.83
C ILE A 100 9.73 31.43 -22.13
N ASN A 101 10.22 32.67 -22.22
CA ASN A 101 9.64 33.82 -21.51
C ASN A 101 8.16 34.11 -21.79
N SER A 102 7.61 33.61 -22.91
CA SER A 102 6.21 33.85 -23.31
C SER A 102 5.23 32.81 -22.76
N THR A 103 5.67 31.82 -21.99
CA THR A 103 4.79 30.79 -21.42
C THR A 103 5.27 30.33 -20.04
N ASP A 104 4.33 30.01 -19.16
CA ASP A 104 4.55 29.36 -17.87
C ASP A 104 4.31 27.83 -17.94
N THR A 105 3.55 27.37 -18.94
CA THR A 105 3.28 25.94 -19.17
C THR A 105 4.50 25.16 -19.68
N GLY A 106 5.58 25.87 -20.05
CA GLY A 106 6.72 25.31 -20.76
C GLY A 106 6.40 24.94 -22.21
N LYS A 107 7.44 24.58 -22.99
CA LYS A 107 7.26 24.15 -24.38
C LYS A 107 6.36 22.91 -24.44
N CYS A 108 5.37 22.93 -25.32
CA CYS A 108 4.41 21.84 -25.51
C CYS A 108 3.64 21.44 -24.23
N GLY A 109 3.54 22.32 -23.23
CA GLY A 109 2.86 22.04 -21.97
C GLY A 109 3.63 21.18 -20.96
N ILE A 110 4.95 20.99 -21.15
CA ILE A 110 5.77 20.07 -20.35
C ILE A 110 5.74 20.31 -18.83
N ALA A 111 5.41 21.52 -18.36
CA ALA A 111 5.32 21.86 -16.95
C ALA A 111 3.89 21.80 -16.39
N MET A 112 2.89 21.39 -17.18
CA MET A 112 1.48 21.39 -16.75
C MET A 112 1.11 20.21 -15.83
N GLU A 113 1.54 18.99 -16.16
CA GLU A 113 1.25 17.78 -15.36
C GLU A 113 2.50 16.93 -15.02
N PRO A 114 3.55 17.51 -14.40
CA PRO A 114 4.73 16.77 -13.94
C PRO A 114 4.51 16.00 -12.63
N SER A 115 4.93 14.74 -12.57
CA SER A 115 4.91 13.92 -11.34
C SER A 115 6.06 12.93 -11.27
N TYR A 116 6.42 12.51 -10.06
CA TYR A 116 7.50 11.55 -9.84
C TYR A 116 7.19 10.56 -8.70
N PRO A 117 7.66 9.29 -8.80
CA PRO A 117 7.48 8.33 -7.72
C PRO A 117 8.40 8.65 -6.53
N THR A 118 7.94 8.35 -5.32
CA THR A 118 8.76 8.45 -4.11
C THR A 118 9.18 7.07 -3.61
N LYS A 119 10.42 6.98 -3.12
CA LYS A 119 10.98 5.77 -2.52
C LYS A 119 11.86 6.10 -1.32
N ASN A 120 11.38 5.73 -0.14
CA ASN A 120 12.00 5.94 1.16
C ASN A 120 12.66 4.66 1.73
N GLY A 121 12.33 3.48 1.19
CA GLY A 121 12.93 2.18 1.60
C GLY A 121 13.78 1.49 0.53
N VAL A 122 14.48 0.42 0.90
CA VAL A 122 15.27 -0.41 -0.03
C VAL A 122 14.37 -1.17 -1.02
N ASN A 123 14.85 -1.39 -2.25
CA ASN A 123 14.18 -2.20 -3.27
C ASN A 123 14.98 -3.51 -3.52
N PRO A 124 14.33 -4.69 -3.49
CA PRO A 124 12.90 -4.92 -3.28
C PRO A 124 12.48 -4.57 -1.85
N PRO A 125 11.20 -4.19 -1.62
CA PRO A 125 10.71 -3.97 -0.27
C PRO A 125 11.06 -5.20 0.57
N LYS A 126 11.51 -4.97 1.82
CA LYS A 126 11.80 -6.07 2.75
C LYS A 126 10.61 -7.03 2.67
N PRO A 127 10.82 -8.32 2.37
CA PRO A 127 9.72 -9.26 2.30
C PRO A 127 8.88 -9.03 3.53
N ALA A 128 7.55 -8.89 3.35
CA ALA A 128 6.65 -8.98 4.49
C ALA A 128 7.13 -10.17 5.32
N PRO A 129 7.20 -10.06 6.67
CA PRO A 129 7.52 -11.21 7.49
C PRO A 129 6.70 -12.36 6.95
N SER A 130 7.36 -13.48 6.62
CA SER A 130 6.67 -14.63 6.04
C SER A 130 5.36 -14.80 6.80
N PRO A 131 4.22 -15.04 6.11
CA PRO A 131 2.97 -15.34 6.79
C PRO A 131 3.33 -16.27 7.94
N PRO A 132 2.93 -15.97 9.19
CA PRO A 132 3.26 -16.86 10.29
C PRO A 132 2.91 -18.25 9.79
N THR A 133 3.90 -19.14 9.81
CA THR A 133 3.73 -20.55 9.42
C THR A 133 2.34 -20.94 9.91
N PRO A 134 1.45 -21.53 9.08
CA PRO A 134 0.09 -21.87 9.51
C PRO A 134 0.22 -22.45 10.90
N VAL A 135 -0.22 -21.68 11.90
CA VAL A 135 0.02 -22.05 13.29
C VAL A 135 -0.63 -23.41 13.36
N ALA A 136 0.18 -24.46 13.59
CA ALA A 136 -0.31 -25.82 13.67
C ALA A 136 -1.59 -25.77 14.49
N PRO A 137 -2.72 -26.33 13.98
CA PRO A 137 -4.06 -26.00 14.44
C PRO A 137 -4.04 -25.89 15.94
N SER A 138 -4.25 -24.65 16.44
CA SER A 138 -4.20 -24.38 17.87
C SER A 138 -5.07 -25.44 18.50
N SER A 139 -4.49 -26.26 19.38
CA SER A 139 -5.23 -27.32 20.05
C SER A 139 -6.55 -26.71 20.50
N ASN A 140 -7.66 -27.28 20.07
CA ASN A 140 -8.99 -26.81 20.41
C ASN A 140 -9.31 -27.04 21.91
N VAL A 141 -8.28 -27.35 22.70
CA VAL A 141 -8.24 -27.53 24.14
C VAL A 141 -7.67 -26.24 24.72
N CYS A 142 -8.47 -25.56 25.54
CA CYS A 142 -8.07 -24.32 26.19
C CYS A 142 -7.28 -24.59 27.47
N ASP A 143 -7.72 -25.58 28.24
CA ASP A 143 -7.07 -26.13 29.43
C ASP A 143 -7.57 -27.56 29.70
N GLU A 144 -7.31 -28.13 30.88
CA GLU A 144 -7.77 -29.46 31.28
C GLU A 144 -9.31 -29.59 31.33
N TYR A 145 -10.03 -28.48 31.55
CA TYR A 145 -11.47 -28.44 31.82
C TYR A 145 -12.32 -27.84 30.69
N TYR A 146 -11.71 -27.16 29.71
CA TYR A 146 -12.38 -26.39 28.69
C TYR A 146 -11.80 -26.60 27.29
N SER A 147 -12.70 -26.63 26.31
CA SER A 147 -12.35 -26.75 24.90
C SER A 147 -13.26 -25.89 24.02
N CYS A 148 -12.78 -25.55 22.84
CA CYS A 148 -13.50 -24.88 21.79
C CYS A 148 -13.60 -25.78 20.54
N SER A 149 -14.35 -25.33 19.54
CA SER A 149 -14.43 -26.00 18.23
C SER A 149 -13.13 -25.83 17.45
N ALA A 150 -12.84 -26.71 16.50
CA ALA A 150 -11.74 -26.47 15.55
C ALA A 150 -11.96 -25.14 14.80
N GLY A 151 -10.89 -24.43 14.46
CA GLY A 151 -10.99 -23.13 13.78
C GLY A 151 -11.29 -21.94 14.71
N THR A 152 -11.19 -22.12 16.03
CA THR A 152 -11.52 -21.09 17.02
C THR A 152 -10.37 -20.85 17.98
N THR A 153 -10.34 -19.66 18.58
CA THR A 153 -9.31 -19.27 19.56
C THR A 153 -9.89 -19.26 20.98
N CYS A 154 -9.21 -19.93 21.91
CA CYS A 154 -9.52 -19.87 23.33
C CYS A 154 -9.12 -18.51 23.91
N CYS A 155 -10.09 -17.78 24.46
CA CYS A 155 -9.90 -16.48 25.09
C CYS A 155 -10.28 -16.54 26.57
N CYS A 156 -9.35 -16.16 27.45
CA CYS A 156 -9.63 -16.13 28.87
C CYS A 156 -10.70 -15.06 29.21
N LEU A 157 -11.66 -15.43 30.05
CA LEU A 157 -12.71 -14.54 30.54
C LEU A 157 -12.35 -13.95 31.91
N PHE A 158 -11.62 -14.72 32.73
CA PHE A 158 -11.28 -14.34 34.10
C PHE A 158 -9.87 -14.81 34.43
N GLU A 159 -8.92 -13.88 34.40
CA GLU A 159 -7.53 -14.15 34.77
C GLU A 159 -7.25 -13.64 36.19
N TYR A 160 -6.63 -14.47 37.02
CA TYR A 160 -6.08 -14.08 38.33
C TYR A 160 -4.75 -14.79 38.54
N GLU A 161 -3.68 -14.05 38.83
CA GLU A 161 -2.31 -14.58 39.00
C GLU A 161 -1.89 -15.59 37.92
N SER A 162 -2.17 -15.27 36.65
CA SER A 162 -1.87 -16.10 35.46
C SER A 162 -2.66 -17.41 35.34
N LEU A 163 -3.70 -17.61 36.14
CA LEU A 163 -4.66 -18.70 35.99
C LEU A 163 -5.94 -18.19 35.34
N CYS A 164 -6.45 -18.94 34.38
CA CYS A 164 -7.72 -18.66 33.73
C CYS A 164 -8.86 -19.47 34.38
N PHE A 165 -9.88 -18.79 34.91
CA PHE A 165 -11.02 -19.40 35.61
C PHE A 165 -12.25 -19.59 34.73
N GLY A 166 -12.14 -19.27 33.45
CA GLY A 166 -13.20 -19.48 32.48
C GLY A 166 -12.78 -19.05 31.09
N TRP A 167 -13.26 -19.78 30.09
CA TRP A 167 -12.84 -19.61 28.71
C TRP A 167 -14.03 -19.27 27.81
N GLY A 168 -13.77 -18.41 26.82
CA GLY A 168 -14.63 -18.15 25.69
C GLY A 168 -13.95 -18.53 24.38
N CYS A 169 -14.71 -18.88 23.37
CA CYS A 169 -14.24 -19.23 22.04
C CYS A 169 -14.48 -18.06 21.09
N CYS A 170 -13.42 -17.57 20.46
CA CYS A 170 -13.53 -16.65 19.35
C CYS A 170 -13.70 -17.44 18.05
N PRO A 171 -14.67 -17.10 17.17
CA PRO A 171 -14.99 -17.89 15.97
C PRO A 171 -13.97 -17.74 14.82
N VAL A 172 -12.71 -17.44 15.13
CA VAL A 172 -11.57 -17.42 14.20
C VAL A 172 -10.31 -17.92 14.90
N GLU A 173 -9.37 -18.44 14.12
CA GLU A 173 -8.04 -18.85 14.60
C GLU A 173 -7.15 -17.63 14.87
N ALA A 174 -6.19 -17.78 15.79
CA ALA A 174 -5.22 -16.74 16.16
C ALA A 174 -5.85 -15.37 16.49
N ALA A 175 -7.04 -15.37 17.11
CA ALA A 175 -7.74 -14.16 17.46
C ALA A 175 -7.04 -13.39 18.58
N THR A 176 -7.12 -12.07 18.53
CA THR A 176 -6.79 -11.22 19.67
C THR A 176 -7.99 -11.14 20.61
N CYS A 177 -7.79 -11.52 21.87
CA CYS A 177 -8.82 -11.48 22.90
C CYS A 177 -8.88 -10.07 23.52
N CYS A 178 -9.96 -9.32 23.26
CA CYS A 178 -10.17 -7.99 23.82
C CYS A 178 -10.43 -7.98 25.36
N ASP A 179 -10.11 -6.87 26.01
CA ASP A 179 -10.21 -6.71 27.47
C ASP A 179 -11.66 -6.66 27.99
N ASP A 180 -12.63 -6.44 27.10
CA ASP A 180 -14.07 -6.46 27.41
C ASP A 180 -14.61 -7.87 27.73
N ARG A 181 -13.78 -8.91 27.56
CA ARG A 181 -14.08 -10.33 27.80
C ARG A 181 -15.20 -10.89 26.94
N SER A 182 -15.78 -10.10 26.04
CA SER A 182 -16.94 -10.46 25.24
C SER A 182 -16.64 -10.46 23.76
N SER A 183 -15.62 -9.69 23.35
CA SER A 183 -15.24 -9.49 21.97
C SER A 183 -13.85 -10.04 21.68
N CYS A 184 -13.60 -10.30 20.42
CA CYS A 184 -12.30 -10.69 19.91
C CYS A 184 -12.12 -10.17 18.49
N CYS A 185 -10.87 -10.05 18.08
CA CYS A 185 -10.49 -9.50 16.78
C CYS A 185 -9.69 -10.51 15.95
N PRO A 186 -9.91 -10.58 14.63
CA PRO A 186 -9.14 -11.45 13.76
C PRO A 186 -7.69 -10.96 13.62
N PRO A 187 -6.75 -11.84 13.23
CA PRO A 187 -5.33 -11.51 13.17
C PRO A 187 -4.99 -10.40 12.16
N GLU A 188 -5.82 -10.18 11.14
CA GLU A 188 -5.64 -9.09 10.17
C GLU A 188 -6.04 -7.71 10.74
N TYR A 189 -6.83 -7.68 11.81
CA TYR A 189 -7.26 -6.44 12.50
C TYR A 189 -7.07 -6.59 14.00
N PRO A 190 -5.84 -6.75 14.52
CA PRO A 190 -5.62 -7.22 15.88
C PRO A 190 -5.93 -6.17 16.97
N VAL A 191 -6.14 -4.90 16.61
CA VAL A 191 -6.34 -3.83 17.59
C VAL A 191 -7.80 -3.75 18.01
N CYS A 192 -8.09 -4.06 19.27
CA CYS A 192 -9.44 -3.94 19.84
C CYS A 192 -9.81 -2.48 20.14
N ASP A 193 -10.81 -1.94 19.44
CA ASP A 193 -11.55 -0.75 19.86
C ASP A 193 -12.84 -1.18 20.57
N VAL A 194 -12.72 -1.41 21.87
CA VAL A 194 -13.82 -1.88 22.73
C VAL A 194 -14.95 -0.85 22.86
N ASN A 195 -14.66 0.45 22.72
CA ASN A 195 -15.67 1.50 22.84
C ASN A 195 -16.48 1.64 21.55
N GLY A 196 -15.83 1.56 20.39
CA GLY A 196 -16.51 1.55 19.09
C GLY A 196 -17.06 0.18 18.69
N GLY A 197 -16.67 -0.90 19.38
CA GLY A 197 -17.07 -2.27 19.03
C GLY A 197 -16.45 -2.76 17.73
N THR A 198 -15.24 -2.29 17.41
CA THR A 198 -14.55 -2.58 16.16
C THR A 198 -13.14 -3.11 16.37
N CYS A 199 -12.59 -3.66 15.30
CA CYS A 199 -11.23 -4.16 15.21
C CYS A 199 -10.50 -3.34 14.15
N LEU A 200 -9.35 -2.77 14.51
CA LEU A 200 -8.55 -1.89 13.66
C LEU A 200 -7.26 -2.58 13.21
N LEU A 201 -6.76 -2.17 12.06
CA LEU A 201 -5.44 -2.61 11.57
C LEU A 201 -4.30 -1.97 12.38
N SER A 202 -4.48 -0.72 12.81
CA SER A 202 -3.58 0.03 13.69
C SER A 202 -4.39 1.02 14.55
N LYS A 203 -3.79 1.56 15.62
CA LYS A 203 -4.49 2.46 16.56
C LYS A 203 -4.97 3.76 15.91
N GLU A 204 -4.31 4.20 14.85
CA GLU A 204 -4.58 5.45 14.12
C GLU A 204 -5.42 5.23 12.85
N ASN A 205 -5.83 4.00 12.54
CA ASN A 205 -6.60 3.71 11.34
C ASN A 205 -8.08 4.10 11.54
N PRO A 206 -8.66 4.99 10.72
CA PRO A 206 -10.06 5.39 10.84
C PRO A 206 -11.05 4.31 10.38
N PHE A 207 -10.58 3.24 9.74
CA PHE A 207 -11.40 2.14 9.26
C PHE A 207 -11.22 0.89 10.11
N GLY A 208 -12.35 0.37 10.59
CA GLY A 208 -12.42 -0.85 11.38
C GLY A 208 -13.49 -1.81 10.86
N ILE A 209 -13.28 -3.09 11.12
CA ILE A 209 -14.33 -4.11 10.94
C ILE A 209 -15.03 -4.34 12.28
N LYS A 210 -16.25 -4.88 12.23
CA LYS A 210 -16.98 -5.21 13.46
C LYS A 210 -16.26 -6.28 14.27
N ALA A 211 -16.15 -6.07 15.59
CA ALA A 211 -15.58 -7.07 16.47
C ALA A 211 -16.41 -8.36 16.52
N LEU A 212 -15.74 -9.50 16.64
CA LEU A 212 -16.37 -10.80 16.73
C LEU A 212 -16.79 -11.07 18.17
N ARG A 213 -17.92 -11.73 18.35
CA ARG A 213 -18.42 -12.08 19.68
C ARG A 213 -17.91 -13.45 20.09
N ARG A 214 -17.43 -13.55 21.34
CA ARG A 214 -17.05 -14.83 21.95
C ARG A 214 -18.29 -15.66 22.31
N THR A 215 -18.18 -16.97 22.20
CA THR A 215 -19.11 -17.93 22.80
C THR A 215 -18.50 -18.58 24.04
N PRO A 216 -19.26 -19.13 25.00
CA PRO A 216 -18.68 -19.89 26.11
C PRO A 216 -17.95 -21.15 25.62
N ALA A 217 -16.80 -21.48 26.23
CA ALA A 217 -16.13 -22.75 25.98
C ALA A 217 -16.91 -23.93 26.56
N THR A 218 -16.72 -25.10 25.96
CA THR A 218 -17.38 -26.34 26.38
C THR A 218 -16.58 -26.99 27.50
N SER A 219 -17.24 -27.31 28.62
CA SER A 219 -16.58 -28.04 29.70
C SER A 219 -16.34 -29.50 29.31
N THR A 220 -15.11 -29.98 29.51
CA THR A 220 -14.68 -31.36 29.25
C THR A 220 -14.92 -32.28 30.44
N LEU A 221 -15.34 -31.75 31.61
CA LEU A 221 -15.68 -32.56 32.77
C LEU A 221 -16.90 -33.45 32.44
N PRO A 222 -16.83 -34.77 32.72
CA PRO A 222 -18.00 -35.62 32.57
C PRO A 222 -19.08 -35.10 33.50
N GLN A 223 -20.23 -34.72 32.92
CA GLN A 223 -21.42 -34.36 33.68
C GLN A 223 -21.66 -35.44 34.73
N ARG A 224 -21.40 -35.15 36.01
CA ARG A 224 -21.96 -35.95 37.09
C ARG A 224 -23.48 -35.75 36.98
N LYS A 225 -24.15 -36.66 36.25
CA LYS A 225 -25.59 -36.81 36.30
C LYS A 225 -25.94 -36.90 37.79
N ALA A 226 -26.59 -35.88 38.33
CA ALA A 226 -27.20 -35.95 39.64
C ALA A 226 -28.32 -37.00 39.55
N ALA A 227 -27.98 -38.27 39.75
CA ALA A 227 -28.93 -39.32 40.00
C ALA A 227 -29.42 -39.14 41.44
N MET A 228 -30.46 -38.33 41.61
CA MET A 228 -31.25 -38.26 42.82
C MET A 228 -31.97 -39.61 42.97
N LYS A 229 -31.28 -40.62 43.52
CA LYS A 229 -31.91 -41.86 44.00
C LYS A 229 -32.47 -41.57 45.39
N THR A 230 -33.73 -41.16 45.44
CA THR A 230 -34.57 -41.35 46.62
C THR A 230 -34.66 -42.86 46.86
N LYS A 231 -34.08 -43.34 47.95
CA LYS A 231 -34.34 -44.69 48.48
C LYS A 231 -35.01 -44.52 49.83
N LEU A 232 -36.26 -44.95 49.90
CA LEU A 232 -37.06 -45.07 51.12
C LEU A 232 -36.29 -45.84 52.20
N VAL A 233 -36.45 -45.39 53.43
CA VAL A 233 -36.77 -46.26 54.57
C VAL A 233 -38.04 -45.70 55.19
#